data_AF-A0A6C0D674-F1
#
_entry.id   AF-A0A6C0D674-F1
#
_cell.length_a   1.000
_cell.length_b   1.000
_cell.length_c   1.000
_cell.angle_alpha   90.00
_cell.angle_beta   90.00
_cell.angle_gamma   90.00
#
_symmetry.space_group_name_H-M   'P 1'
#
loop_
_entity.id
_entity.type
_entity.pdbx_description
1 polymer ?
#
loop_
_entity_poly.entity_id
_entity_poly.type
_entity_poly.pdbx_seq_one_letter_code
_entity_poly.pdbx_strand_id
1 'polypeptide(L)' 'MSHLSSPMSIAIMIFYSILTFFIGPYITSPFIKDPSDKCVAGFLVGFTISILLWMKVGKNYAK' A
#
# COMPACT_ATOMS: atom_id res chain seq x y z
N MET A 1 25.73 -0.89 2.53
CA MET A 1 24.63 -1.03 1.56
C MET A 1 24.16 -2.48 1.63
N SER A 2 23.28 -2.79 2.58
CA SER A 2 22.61 -4.08 2.62
C SER A 2 21.80 -4.21 1.33
N HIS A 3 21.84 -5.41 0.75
CA HIS A 3 21.20 -5.72 -0.53
C HIS A 3 19.71 -5.34 -0.45
N LEU A 4 19.31 -4.29 -1.15
CA LEU A 4 17.97 -3.64 -1.09
C LEU A 4 16.82 -4.63 -1.44
N SER A 5 17.19 -5.75 -2.05
CA SER A 5 16.36 -6.78 -2.67
C SER A 5 16.46 -8.11 -1.91
N SER A 6 16.37 -8.09 -0.58
CA SER A 6 16.03 -9.30 0.18
C SER A 6 14.69 -9.87 -0.33
N PRO A 7 14.54 -11.20 -0.45
CA PRO A 7 13.27 -11.81 -0.89
C PRO A 7 12.06 -11.32 -0.07
N MET A 8 12.28 -11.02 1.21
CA MET A 8 11.26 -10.49 2.11
C MET A 8 10.92 -9.02 1.80
N SER A 9 11.93 -8.19 1.47
CA SER A 9 11.72 -6.80 1.03
C SER A 9 10.89 -6.75 -0.26
N ILE A 10 11.20 -7.63 -1.22
CA ILE A 10 10.44 -7.76 -2.48
C ILE A 10 8.99 -8.18 -2.20
N ALA A 11 8.78 -9.17 -1.33
CA ALA A 11 7.43 -9.60 -0.94
C ALA A 11 6.62 -8.47 -0.29
N ILE A 12 7.25 -7.65 0.56
CA ILE A 12 6.64 -6.48 1.19
C ILE A 12 6.25 -5.42 0.13
N MET A 13 7.10 -5.17 -0.86
CA MET A 13 6.80 -4.24 -1.96
C MET A 13 5.61 -4.70 -2.81
N ILE A 14 5.52 -6.00 -3.09
CA ILE A 14 4.38 -6.59 -3.82
C ILE A 14 3.11 -6.47 -2.97
N PHE A 15 3.19 -6.79 -1.67
CA PHE A 15 2.06 -6.68 -0.75
C PHE A 15 1.50 -5.25 -0.68
N TYR A 16 2.36 -4.22 -0.60
CA TYR A 16 1.92 -2.83 -0.59
C TYR A 16 1.33 -2.36 -1.92
N SER A 17 1.81 -2.91 -3.04
CA SER A 17 1.21 -2.65 -4.35
C SER A 17 -0.22 -3.20 -4.39
N ILE A 18 -0.45 -4.42 -3.91
CA ILE A 18 -1.79 -5.01 -3.81
C ILE A 18 -2.68 -4.19 -2.86
N LEU A 19 -2.13 -3.77 -1.72
CA LEU A 19 -2.85 -2.94 -0.76
C LEU A 19 -3.30 -1.61 -1.38
N THR A 20 -2.43 -0.96 -2.17
CA THR A 20 -2.67 0.36 -2.74
C THR A 20 -3.63 0.34 -3.92
N PHE A 21 -3.47 -0.61 -4.84
CA PHE A 21 -4.24 -0.61 -6.09
C PHE A 21 -5.51 -1.46 -6.04
N PHE A 22 -5.59 -2.43 -5.13
CA PHE A 22 -6.74 -3.33 -5.05
C PHE A 22 -7.50 -3.13 -3.74
N ILE A 23 -6.84 -3.34 -2.60
CA ILE A 23 -7.51 -3.35 -1.29
C ILE A 23 -8.05 -1.95 -0.93
N GLY A 24 -7.24 -0.90 -1.11
CA GLY A 24 -7.64 0.48 -0.87
C GLY A 24 -8.92 0.87 -1.62
N PRO A 25 -8.93 0.82 -2.97
CA PRO A 25 -10.11 1.08 -3.79
C PRO A 25 -11.29 0.17 -3.49
N TYR A 26 -11.06 -1.11 -3.20
CA TYR A 26 -12.13 -2.05 -2.84
C TYR A 26 -12.85 -1.65 -1.55
N ILE A 27 -12.09 -1.26 -0.51
CA ILE A 27 -12.64 -0.85 0.79
C ILE A 27 -13.28 0.53 0.71
N THR A 28 -12.72 1.48 -0.04
CA THR A 28 -13.28 2.85 -0.14
C THR A 28 -14.45 2.97 -1.11
N SER A 29 -14.59 2.05 -2.07
CA SER A 29 -15.68 2.04 -3.05
C SER A 29 -17.10 2.14 -2.43
N PRO A 30 -17.46 1.43 -1.35
CA PRO A 30 -18.79 1.60 -0.75
C PRO A 30 -19.01 2.94 -0.03
N PHE A 31 -17.96 3.68 0.32
CA PHE A 31 -18.08 4.90 1.12
C PHE A 31 -18.21 6.19 0.30
N ILE A 32 -17.83 6.16 -0.98
CA ILE A 32 -17.85 7.35 -1.85
C ILE A 32 -18.93 7.19 -2.92
N LYS A 33 -19.82 8.19 -3.02
CA LYS A 33 -20.92 8.20 -4.00
C LYS A 33 -20.43 8.52 -5.41
N ASP A 34 -19.50 9.45 -5.55
CA ASP A 34 -19.02 9.91 -6.86
C ASP A 34 -17.98 8.96 -7.49
N PRO A 35 -18.22 8.48 -8.72
CA PRO A 35 -17.36 7.49 -9.37
C PRO A 35 -15.96 8.02 -9.71
N SER A 36 -15.80 9.31 -9.98
CA SER A 36 -14.50 9.92 -10.27
C SER A 36 -13.59 9.99 -9.04
N ASP A 37 -14.17 10.31 -7.88
CA ASP A 37 -13.41 10.48 -6.63
C ASP A 37 -13.12 9.15 -5.94
N LYS A 38 -13.95 8.12 -6.21
CA LYS A 38 -13.78 6.75 -5.70
C LYS A 38 -12.40 6.17 -5.94
N CYS A 39 -11.88 6.33 -7.15
CA CYS A 39 -10.60 5.74 -7.53
C CYS A 39 -9.43 6.48 -6.86
N VAL A 40 -9.46 7.82 -6.92
CA VAL A 40 -8.43 8.69 -6.35
C VAL A 40 -8.37 8.54 -4.83
N ALA A 41 -9.53 8.54 -4.16
CA ALA A 41 -9.59 8.38 -2.71
C ALA A 41 -9.16 6.97 -2.26
N GLY A 42 -9.55 5.92 -3.00
CA GLY A 42 -9.12 4.56 -2.70
C GLY A 42 -7.63 4.35 -2.85
N PHE A 43 -7.05 4.92 -3.90
CA PHE A 43 -5.61 4.94 -4.10
C PHE A 43 -4.90 5.71 -2.98
N LEU A 44 -5.38 6.90 -2.61
CA LEU A 44 -4.81 7.71 -1.52
C LEU A 44 -4.85 6.99 -0.17
N VAL A 45 -5.97 6.34 0.16
CA VAL A 45 -6.13 5.56 1.40
C VAL A 45 -5.19 4.36 1.38
N GLY A 46 -5.19 3.57 0.31
CA GLY A 46 -4.31 2.41 0.19
C GLY A 46 -2.82 2.77 0.24
N PHE A 47 -2.43 3.88 -0.39
CA PHE A 47 -1.07 4.40 -0.38
C PHE A 47 -0.64 4.87 1.02
N THR A 48 -1.52 5.60 1.71
CA THR A 48 -1.28 6.07 3.09
C THR A 48 -1.06 4.90 4.03
N ILE A 49 -1.90 3.86 3.96
CA ILE A 49 -1.74 2.66 4.79
C ILE A 49 -0.42 1.93 4.45
N SER A 50 -0.07 1.83 3.17
CA SER A 50 1.20 1.23 2.73
C SER A 50 2.42 1.95 3.31
N ILE A 51 2.42 3.28 3.33
CA ILE A 51 3.51 4.07 3.94
C ILE A 51 3.57 3.84 5.45
N LEU A 52 2.42 3.84 6.14
CA LEU A 52 2.37 3.60 7.58
C LEU A 52 2.91 2.21 7.94
N LEU A 53 2.53 1.19 7.16
CA LEU A 53 3.06 -0.15 7.33
C LEU A 53 4.57 -0.22 7.04
N TRP A 54 5.06 0.48 6.01
CA TRP A 54 6.50 0.53 5.72
C TRP A 54 7.29 1.15 6.87
N MET A 55 6.80 2.28 7.39
CA MET A 55 7.43 3.00 8.49
C MET A 55 7.46 2.17 9.78
N LYS A 56 6.42 1.38 10.05
CA LYS A 56 6.28 0.59 11.27
C LYS A 56 6.94 -0.79 11.20
N VAL A 57 6.86 -1.44 10.04
CA VAL A 57 7.21 -2.85 9.85
C VAL A 57 8.30 -3.00 8.80
N GLY A 58 8.11 -2.43 7.61
CA GLY A 58 9.02 -2.59 6.47
C GLY A 58 10.46 -2.16 6.74
N LYS A 59 10.67 -1.05 7.46
CA LYS A 59 12.02 -0.57 7.85
C LYS A 59 12.83 -1.57 8.69
N ASN A 60 12.17 -2.45 9.44
CA ASN A 60 12.85 -3.45 10.25
C ASN A 60 13.36 -4.64 9.42
N TYR A 61 12.76 -4.88 8.26
CA TYR A 61 13.11 -5.97 7.34
C TYR A 61 14.00 -5.55 6.17
N ALA A 62 14.16 -4.24 5.96
CA ALA A 62 15.05 -3.65 4.96
C ALA A 62 16.47 -3.35 5.50
N LYS A 63 16.85 -3.94 6.64
CA LYS A 63 18.13 -3.70 7.33
C LYS A 63 19.24 -4.59 6.81
#